data_AF-A0A1H8E5D2-F1
#
_entry.id   AF-A0A1H8E5D2-F1
#
_cell.length_a   1.000
_cell.length_b   1.000
_cell.length_c   1.000
_cell.angle_alpha   90.00
_cell.angle_beta   90.00
_cell.angle_gamma   90.00
#
_symmetry.space_group_name_H-M   'P 1'
#
loop_
_entity.id
_entity.type
_entity.pdbx_description
1 polymer ?
#
loop_
_entity_poly.entity_id
_entity_poly.type
_entity_poly.pdbx_seq_one_letter_code
_entity_poly.pdbx_strand_id
1 'polypeptide(L)'
;MQITKTKDEKKPNMDCVNLLTSVLIYYPEISKISIEPDEKIYINYIIQKILTDEEIEKTRTLLEECLKSYHYLEKTQVECDEVKVNIEEKATFITIKRDMKTFSHGELRLINTLINEEFGELLIMDTDKIPMIDSTMLAQMDLIDTMFASLKINPVVEKMIGIREAGRVIVFNK
;
A
#
# COMPACT_ATOMS: atom_id res chain seq x y z
N MET A 1 -43.31 14.71 15.46
CA MET A 1 -42.22 15.38 14.73
C MET A 1 -40.90 14.86 15.31
N GLN A 2 -40.35 13.79 14.74
CA GLN A 2 -39.02 13.27 15.14
C GLN A 2 -38.02 13.81 14.13
N ILE A 3 -37.13 14.67 14.59
CA ILE A 3 -35.99 15.16 13.82
C ILE A 3 -34.90 14.11 14.00
N THR A 4 -34.79 13.20 13.03
CA THR A 4 -33.63 12.31 12.92
C THR A 4 -32.38 13.17 12.71
N LYS A 5 -31.48 13.15 13.69
CA LYS A 5 -30.13 13.69 13.58
C LYS A 5 -29.45 13.07 12.37
N THR A 6 -29.19 13.86 11.34
CA THR A 6 -28.22 13.57 10.30
C THR A 6 -26.90 13.25 11.00
N LYS A 7 -26.35 12.05 10.76
CA LYS A 7 -24.96 11.73 11.07
C LYS A 7 -24.12 12.84 10.42
N ASP A 8 -23.36 13.59 11.21
CA ASP A 8 -22.28 14.43 10.67
C ASP A 8 -21.32 13.48 9.93
N GLU A 9 -21.43 13.45 8.60
CA GLU A 9 -20.43 12.82 7.75
C GLU A 9 -19.14 13.61 7.95
N LYS A 10 -18.23 13.06 8.76
CA LYS A 10 -16.89 13.64 8.93
C LYS A 10 -16.23 13.64 7.56
N LYS A 11 -15.75 14.81 7.13
CA LYS A 11 -15.01 14.94 5.87
C LYS A 11 -13.80 13.99 5.89
N PRO A 12 -13.54 13.26 4.80
CA PRO A 12 -12.39 12.36 4.73
C PRO A 12 -11.08 13.13 4.90
N ASN A 13 -10.08 12.48 5.48
CA ASN A 13 -8.74 13.04 5.58
C ASN A 13 -8.15 13.17 4.17
N MET A 14 -8.14 14.39 3.63
CA MET A 14 -7.73 14.66 2.25
C MET A 14 -6.25 14.33 2.00
N ASP A 15 -5.38 14.45 3.01
CA ASP A 15 -3.98 14.04 2.90
C ASP A 15 -3.88 12.52 2.70
N CYS A 16 -4.69 11.76 3.44
CA CYS A 16 -4.77 10.31 3.23
C CYS A 16 -5.36 9.98 1.85
N VAL A 17 -6.40 10.68 1.41
CA VAL A 17 -6.97 10.48 0.07
C VAL A 17 -5.92 10.72 -1.01
N ASN A 18 -5.16 11.81 -0.90
CA ASN A 18 -4.11 12.16 -1.82
C ASN A 18 -2.94 11.16 -1.78
N LEU A 19 -2.57 10.67 -0.60
CA LEU A 19 -1.54 9.64 -0.46
C LEU A 19 -1.94 8.35 -1.20
N LEU A 20 -3.09 7.77 -0.86
CA LEU A 20 -3.53 6.50 -1.44
C LEU A 20 -3.70 6.64 -2.96
N THR A 21 -4.21 7.79 -3.42
CA THR A 21 -4.32 8.09 -4.84
C THR A 21 -2.95 8.15 -5.51
N SER A 22 -2.00 8.89 -4.93
CA SER A 22 -0.65 9.07 -5.49
C SER A 22 0.13 7.76 -5.50
N VAL A 23 0.07 6.99 -4.41
CA VAL A 23 0.70 5.67 -4.32
C VAL A 23 0.14 4.73 -5.39
N LEU A 24 -1.18 4.63 -5.52
CA LEU A 24 -1.76 3.75 -6.53
C LEU A 24 -1.38 4.18 -7.93
N ILE A 25 -1.35 5.49 -8.25
CA ILE A 25 -0.90 5.98 -9.57
C ILE A 25 0.57 5.66 -9.83
N TYR A 26 1.43 5.88 -8.84
CA TYR A 26 2.88 5.71 -8.97
C TYR A 26 3.29 4.23 -9.02
N TYR A 27 2.58 3.36 -8.29
CA TYR A 27 2.83 1.93 -8.18
C TYR A 27 1.67 1.13 -8.80
N PRO A 28 1.66 0.94 -10.14
CA PRO A 28 0.57 0.25 -10.84
C PRO A 28 0.38 -1.22 -10.42
N GLU A 29 1.39 -1.84 -9.81
CA GLU A 29 1.37 -3.22 -9.28
C GLU A 29 0.56 -3.35 -7.99
N ILE A 30 0.34 -2.26 -7.26
CA ILE A 30 -0.45 -2.26 -6.03
C ILE A 30 -1.94 -2.29 -6.39
N SER A 31 -2.61 -3.39 -6.05
CA SER A 31 -4.04 -3.58 -6.28
C SER A 31 -4.91 -2.80 -5.29
N LYS A 32 -4.46 -2.72 -4.03
CA LYS A 32 -5.17 -2.08 -2.93
C LYS A 32 -4.19 -1.64 -1.86
N ILE A 33 -4.44 -0.46 -1.32
CA ILE A 33 -3.75 0.08 -0.15
C ILE A 33 -4.77 0.58 0.86
N SER A 34 -4.56 0.32 2.15
CA SER A 34 -5.43 0.86 3.19
C SER A 34 -4.68 1.25 4.44
N ILE A 35 -5.17 2.30 5.11
CA ILE A 35 -4.66 2.79 6.38
C ILE A 35 -5.78 2.69 7.41
N GLU A 36 -5.49 2.00 8.51
CA GLU A 36 -6.40 1.80 9.62
C GLU A 36 -6.22 2.89 10.69
N PRO A 37 -7.25 3.14 11.53
CA PRO A 37 -7.14 4.07 12.66
C PRO A 37 -6.10 3.69 13.72
N ASP A 38 -5.68 2.42 13.76
CA ASP A 38 -4.62 1.93 14.65
C ASP A 38 -3.20 2.09 14.05
N GLU A 39 -3.07 2.98 13.08
CA GLU A 39 -1.81 3.33 12.42
C GLU A 39 -1.15 2.14 11.72
N LYS A 40 -1.96 1.22 11.18
CA LYS A 40 -1.49 0.11 10.34
C LYS A 40 -1.77 0.39 8.88
N ILE A 41 -0.78 0.12 8.04
CA ILE A 41 -0.91 0.20 6.58
C ILE A 41 -0.86 -1.20 5.98
N TYR A 42 -1.73 -1.42 4.99
CA TYR A 42 -1.87 -2.70 4.29
C TYR A 42 -1.67 -2.47 2.81
N ILE A 43 -0.76 -3.21 2.20
CA ILE A 43 -0.44 -3.13 0.77
C ILE A 43 -0.73 -4.50 0.17
N ASN A 44 -1.49 -4.52 -0.93
CA ASN A 44 -1.99 -5.75 -1.51
C ASN A 44 -1.54 -5.88 -2.97
N TYR A 45 -1.02 -7.04 -3.31
CA TYR A 45 -0.64 -7.44 -4.66
C TYR A 45 -1.45 -8.66 -5.07
N ILE A 46 -1.72 -8.79 -6.37
CA ILE A 46 -2.41 -9.95 -6.95
C ILE A 46 -1.50 -10.58 -7.99
N ILE A 47 -1.20 -11.85 -7.80
CA ILE A 47 -0.37 -12.66 -8.70
C ILE A 47 -1.30 -13.57 -9.51
N GLN A 48 -1.20 -13.53 -10.83
CA GLN A 48 -1.94 -14.39 -11.77
C GLN A 48 -1.34 -15.80 -11.84
N LYS A 49 -1.05 -16.38 -10.67
CA LYS A 49 -0.52 -17.72 -10.49
C LYS A 49 -0.89 -18.19 -9.08
N ILE A 50 -1.16 -19.48 -8.95
CA ILE A 50 -1.23 -20.15 -7.64
C ILE A 50 0.20 -20.48 -7.21
N LEU A 51 0.70 -19.79 -6.19
CA LEU A 51 2.03 -20.05 -5.63
C LEU A 51 2.04 -21.37 -4.86
N THR A 52 3.15 -22.11 -4.94
CA THR A 52 3.38 -23.28 -4.07
C THR A 52 3.77 -22.83 -2.66
N ASP A 53 3.63 -23.72 -1.67
CA ASP A 53 4.07 -23.41 -0.30
C ASP A 53 5.54 -23.00 -0.22
N GLU A 54 6.40 -23.58 -1.07
CA GLU A 54 7.82 -23.23 -1.17
C GLU A 54 8.02 -21.80 -1.72
N GLU A 55 7.29 -21.43 -2.77
CA GLU A 55 7.34 -20.08 -3.35
C GLU A 55 6.82 -19.03 -2.37
N ILE A 56 5.76 -19.36 -1.62
CA ILE A 56 5.19 -18.51 -0.57
C ILE A 56 6.21 -18.27 0.53
N GLU A 57 6.84 -19.34 1.05
CA GLU A 57 7.80 -19.23 2.14
C GLU A 57 9.08 -18.52 1.71
N LYS A 58 9.55 -18.77 0.47
CA LYS A 58 10.66 -18.03 -0.13
C LYS A 58 10.35 -16.54 -0.22
N THR A 59 9.17 -16.18 -0.73
CA THR A 59 8.76 -14.78 -0.88
C THR A 59 8.63 -14.08 0.48
N ARG A 60 8.01 -14.75 1.46
CA ARG A 60 7.89 -14.26 2.83
C ARG A 60 9.26 -14.00 3.44
N THR A 61 10.15 -15.00 3.40
CA THR A 61 11.49 -14.91 3.96
C THR A 61 12.28 -13.76 3.32
N LEU A 62 12.24 -13.64 1.98
CA LEU A 62 12.91 -12.56 1.26
C LEU A 62 12.42 -11.18 1.73
N LEU A 63 11.11 -10.96 1.78
CA LEU A 63 10.53 -9.69 2.21
C LEU A 63 10.94 -9.37 3.66
N GLU A 64 10.77 -10.33 4.58
CA GLU A 64 11.08 -10.15 6.00
C GLU A 64 12.57 -9.84 6.23
N GLU A 65 13.48 -10.56 5.57
CA GLU A 65 14.93 -10.33 5.68
C GLU A 65 15.37 -8.99 5.10
N CYS A 66 14.86 -8.62 3.92
CA CYS A 66 15.16 -7.33 3.30
C CYS A 66 14.63 -6.17 4.15
N LEU A 67 13.42 -6.28 4.68
CA LEU A 67 12.79 -5.20 5.45
C LEU A 67 13.43 -5.06 6.83
N LYS A 68 13.76 -6.17 7.48
CA LYS A 68 14.58 -6.16 8.69
C LYS A 68 15.94 -5.48 8.47
N SER A 69 16.59 -5.76 7.34
CA SER A 69 17.88 -5.16 6.99
C SER A 69 17.75 -3.66 6.70
N TYR A 70 16.69 -3.26 5.99
CA TYR A 70 16.35 -1.85 5.75
C TYR A 70 16.20 -1.08 7.07
N HIS A 71 15.38 -1.57 7.99
CA HIS A 71 15.15 -0.89 9.27
C HIS A 71 16.37 -0.90 10.20
N TYR A 72 17.23 -1.92 10.10
CA TYR A 72 18.52 -1.93 10.79
C TYR A 72 19.41 -0.77 10.33
N LEU A 73 19.47 -0.51 9.02
CA LEU A 73 20.24 0.60 8.45
C LEU A 73 19.63 1.97 8.77
N GLU A 74 18.31 2.08 8.72
CA GLU A 74 17.56 3.30 9.08
C GLU A 74 17.50 3.56 10.60
N LYS A 75 17.97 2.61 11.42
CA LYS A 75 17.95 2.67 12.90
C LYS A 75 16.53 2.89 13.46
N THR A 76 15.55 2.29 12.82
CA THR A 76 14.14 2.34 13.21
C THR A 76 13.70 1.03 13.86
N GLN A 77 12.81 1.09 14.85
CA GLN A 77 12.26 -0.09 15.51
C GLN A 77 10.81 -0.33 15.03
N VAL A 78 10.63 -1.39 14.25
CA VAL A 78 9.33 -1.83 13.72
C VAL A 78 8.56 -2.59 14.79
N GLU A 79 7.28 -2.26 14.96
CA GLU A 79 6.38 -2.97 15.87
C GLU A 79 5.50 -3.98 15.13
N CYS A 80 5.26 -3.77 13.83
CA CYS A 80 4.44 -4.64 13.01
C CYS A 80 5.09 -4.89 11.65
N ASP A 81 5.48 -6.14 11.44
CA ASP A 81 5.91 -6.69 10.16
C ASP A 81 5.16 -8.01 9.96
N GLU A 82 4.27 -8.05 8.97
CA GLU A 82 3.53 -9.28 8.66
C GLU A 82 3.28 -9.39 7.15
N VAL A 83 3.63 -10.56 6.58
CA VAL A 83 3.32 -10.94 5.20
C VAL A 83 2.32 -12.10 5.20
N LYS A 84 1.09 -11.80 4.81
CA LYS A 84 0.02 -12.79 4.63
C LYS A 84 -0.13 -13.13 3.16
N VAL A 85 -0.30 -14.41 2.87
CA VAL A 85 -0.58 -14.90 1.53
C VAL A 85 -1.85 -15.72 1.55
N ASN A 86 -2.80 -15.34 0.71
CA ASN A 86 -4.07 -16.03 0.52
C ASN A 86 -4.17 -16.51 -0.92
N ILE A 87 -4.71 -17.71 -1.12
CA ILE A 87 -4.93 -18.28 -2.44
C ILE A 87 -6.43 -18.31 -2.69
N GLU A 88 -6.89 -17.68 -3.77
CA GLU A 88 -8.30 -17.68 -4.17
C GLU A 88 -8.43 -18.02 -5.66
N GLU A 89 -9.26 -19.02 -5.95
CA GLU A 89 -9.57 -19.52 -7.31
C GLU A 89 -8.35 -19.81 -8.19
N LYS A 90 -7.81 -18.76 -8.84
CA LYS A 90 -6.75 -18.80 -9.86
C LYS A 90 -5.63 -17.77 -9.59
N ALA A 91 -5.67 -17.09 -8.46
CA ALA A 91 -4.71 -16.04 -8.11
C ALA A 91 -4.23 -16.16 -6.67
N THR A 92 -3.04 -15.62 -6.43
CA THR A 92 -2.47 -15.48 -5.10
C THR A 92 -2.47 -14.01 -4.69
N PHE A 93 -2.96 -13.74 -3.49
CA PHE A 93 -3.07 -12.42 -2.90
C PHE A 93 -2.01 -12.28 -1.82
N ILE A 94 -1.08 -11.35 -2.00
CA ILE A 94 -0.05 -11.03 -1.01
C ILE A 94 -0.48 -9.75 -0.30
N THR A 95 -0.66 -9.83 1.01
CA THR A 95 -0.96 -8.70 1.88
C THR A 95 0.21 -8.44 2.80
N ILE A 96 0.80 -7.25 2.68
CA ILE A 96 1.89 -6.80 3.55
C ILE A 96 1.32 -5.78 4.53
N LYS A 97 1.47 -6.06 5.82
CA LYS A 97 1.01 -5.20 6.91
C LYS A 97 2.21 -4.58 7.62
N ARG A 98 2.20 -3.25 7.75
CA ARG A 98 3.26 -2.46 8.38
C ARG A 98 2.70 -1.49 9.41
N ASP A 99 3.55 -1.04 10.33
CA ASP A 99 3.23 0.11 11.18
C ASP A 99 3.53 1.43 10.45
N MET A 100 2.55 2.33 10.43
CA MET A 100 2.65 3.62 9.75
C MET A 100 3.72 4.54 10.37
N LYS A 101 4.07 4.32 11.64
CA LYS A 101 5.07 5.12 12.36
C LYS A 101 6.45 5.01 11.71
N THR A 102 6.89 3.79 11.43
CA THR A 102 8.18 3.54 10.78
C THR A 102 8.09 3.45 9.26
N PHE A 103 6.91 3.18 8.71
CA PHE A 103 6.72 3.06 7.27
C PHE A 103 7.15 4.31 6.51
N SER A 104 7.89 4.11 5.42
CA SER A 104 8.42 5.18 4.57
C SER A 104 8.14 4.90 3.10
N HIS A 105 8.25 5.94 2.27
CA HIS A 105 8.20 5.76 0.82
C HIS A 105 9.37 4.89 0.32
N GLY A 106 10.54 4.96 0.96
CA GLY A 106 11.68 4.11 0.67
C GLY A 106 11.40 2.63 0.93
N GLU A 107 10.70 2.32 2.03
CA GLU A 107 10.25 0.98 2.36
C GLU A 107 9.20 0.48 1.35
N LEU A 108 8.22 1.31 1.01
CA LEU A 108 7.24 1.00 -0.03
C LEU A 108 7.91 0.67 -1.37
N ARG A 109 8.91 1.46 -1.76
CA ARG A 109 9.69 1.22 -2.97
C ARG A 109 10.43 -0.10 -2.90
N LEU A 110 11.09 -0.42 -1.77
CA LEU A 110 11.77 -1.70 -1.57
C LEU A 110 10.80 -2.88 -1.72
N ILE A 111 9.65 -2.81 -1.07
CA ILE A 111 8.59 -3.83 -1.18
C ILE A 111 8.18 -4.01 -2.65
N ASN A 112 7.89 -2.91 -3.34
CA ASN A 112 7.46 -2.96 -4.74
C ASN A 112 8.55 -3.54 -5.65
N THR A 113 9.81 -3.17 -5.44
CA THR A 113 10.95 -3.72 -6.18
C THR A 113 11.06 -5.22 -5.98
N LEU A 114 11.01 -5.73 -4.74
CA LEU A 114 11.13 -7.17 -4.46
C LEU A 114 9.96 -7.97 -5.07
N ILE A 115 8.74 -7.44 -4.98
CA ILE A 115 7.56 -8.06 -5.58
C ILE A 115 7.66 -8.08 -7.10
N ASN A 116 8.11 -6.98 -7.73
CA ASN A 116 8.27 -6.89 -9.17
C ASN A 116 9.40 -7.82 -9.67
N GLU A 117 10.52 -7.90 -8.97
CA GLU A 117 11.63 -8.82 -9.32
C GLU A 117 11.21 -10.29 -9.24
N GLU A 118 10.41 -10.68 -8.25
CA GLU A 118 10.02 -12.08 -8.06
C GLU A 118 8.87 -12.52 -8.99
N PHE A 119 7.91 -11.62 -9.29
CA PHE A 119 6.70 -12.00 -10.02
C PHE A 119 6.57 -11.36 -11.40
N GLY A 120 7.15 -10.19 -11.65
CA GLY A 120 7.19 -9.52 -12.96
C GLY A 120 5.84 -9.52 -13.69
N GLU A 121 5.80 -10.15 -14.86
CA GLU A 121 4.62 -10.25 -15.73
C GLU A 121 3.43 -11.02 -15.10
N LEU A 122 3.65 -11.75 -13.99
CA LEU A 122 2.57 -12.42 -13.25
C LEU A 122 1.79 -11.44 -12.37
N LEU A 123 2.27 -10.22 -12.14
CA LEU A 123 1.55 -9.20 -11.39
C LEU A 123 0.36 -8.68 -12.21
N ILE A 124 -0.82 -8.67 -11.58
CA ILE A 124 -1.98 -8.01 -12.18
C ILE A 124 -1.80 -6.50 -11.98
N MET A 125 -1.55 -5.80 -13.09
CA MET A 125 -1.39 -4.35 -13.14
C MET A 125 -2.13 -3.78 -14.36
N ASP A 126 -2.67 -2.56 -14.24
CA ASP A 126 -3.22 -1.83 -15.39
C ASP A 126 -2.07 -1.16 -16.15
N THR A 127 -1.68 -1.75 -17.28
CA THR A 127 -0.54 -1.29 -18.10
C THR A 127 -0.82 -0.02 -18.92
N ASP A 128 -2.09 0.37 -19.05
CA ASP A 128 -2.52 1.51 -19.89
C ASP A 128 -2.05 2.89 -19.38
N LYS A 129 -1.46 2.96 -18.18
CA LYS A 129 -1.03 4.22 -17.54
C LYS A 129 0.26 4.07 -16.74
N ILE A 130 1.28 3.41 -17.29
CA ILE A 130 2.64 3.53 -16.71
C ILE A 130 3.05 5.01 -16.86
N PRO A 131 3.27 5.74 -15.77
CA PRO A 131 3.66 7.15 -15.87
C PRO A 131 5.00 7.23 -16.62
N MET A 132 5.06 8.04 -17.69
CA MET A 132 6.35 8.37 -18.30
C MET A 132 7.20 9.12 -17.26
N ILE A 133 8.49 8.75 -17.18
CA ILE A 133 9.45 9.43 -16.30
C ILE A 133 9.62 10.86 -16.80
N ASP A 134 8.94 11.81 -16.16
CA ASP A 134 9.06 13.25 -16.41
C ASP A 134 9.04 14.04 -15.09
N SER A 135 9.09 15.37 -15.18
CA SER A 135 9.02 16.28 -14.01
C SER A 135 7.79 16.07 -13.12
N THR A 136 6.71 15.48 -13.64
CA THR A 136 5.50 15.20 -12.87
C THR A 136 5.67 14.01 -11.93
N MET A 137 6.56 13.05 -12.24
CA MET A 137 6.89 11.93 -11.35
C MET A 137 7.65 12.40 -10.11
N LEU A 138 8.63 13.29 -10.27
CA LEU A 138 9.40 13.80 -9.13
C LEU A 138 8.49 14.54 -8.14
N ALA A 139 7.54 15.33 -8.66
CA ALA A 139 6.52 15.99 -7.85
C ALA A 139 5.58 14.99 -7.13
N GLN A 140 5.27 13.84 -7.74
CA GLN A 140 4.50 12.77 -7.08
C GLN A 140 5.30 12.12 -5.95
N MET A 141 6.60 11.91 -6.12
CA MET A 141 7.44 11.35 -5.07
C MET A 141 7.49 12.26 -3.84
N ASP A 142 7.76 13.55 -4.05
CA ASP A 142 7.77 14.55 -2.97
C ASP A 142 6.40 14.67 -2.28
N LEU A 143 5.32 14.53 -3.06
CA LEU A 143 3.96 14.50 -2.53
C LEU A 143 3.73 13.27 -1.64
N ILE A 144 4.14 12.08 -2.09
CA ILE A 144 4.01 10.84 -1.31
C ILE A 144 4.78 10.96 0.01
N ASP A 145 6.03 11.43 -0.03
CA ASP A 145 6.86 11.63 1.16
C ASP A 145 6.23 12.62 2.15
N THR A 146 5.74 13.76 1.63
CA THR A 146 5.04 14.77 2.43
C THR A 146 3.79 14.20 3.09
N MET A 147 3.00 13.40 2.36
CA MET A 147 1.76 12.84 2.88
C MET A 147 2.01 11.71 3.90
N PHE A 148 3.05 10.90 3.70
CA PHE A 148 3.49 9.95 4.73
C PHE A 148 3.87 10.68 6.03
N ALA A 149 4.61 11.79 5.93
CA ALA A 149 4.95 12.60 7.10
C ALA A 149 3.71 13.23 7.77
N SER A 150 2.76 13.75 6.98
CA SER A 150 1.51 14.32 7.52
C SER A 150 0.72 13.29 8.33
N LEU A 151 0.56 12.06 7.83
CA LEU A 151 -0.21 11.02 8.49
C LEU A 151 0.43 10.47 9.77
N LYS A 152 1.75 10.63 9.94
CA LYS A 152 2.43 10.35 11.22
C LYS A 152 2.10 11.38 12.30
N ILE A 153 1.77 12.61 11.90
CA ILE A 153 1.39 13.71 12.81
C ILE A 153 -0.13 13.69 13.05
N ASN A 154 -0.91 13.45 11.99
CA ASN A 154 -2.36 13.43 11.98
C ASN A 154 -2.89 12.08 11.49
N PRO A 155 -2.92 11.04 12.34
CA PRO A 155 -3.46 9.74 11.98
C PRO A 155 -4.91 9.81 11.50
N VAL A 156 -5.31 8.84 10.67
CA VAL A 156 -6.68 8.73 10.22
C VAL A 156 -7.61 8.31 11.36
N VAL A 157 -8.81 8.88 11.39
CA VAL A 157 -9.82 8.55 12.41
C VAL A 157 -10.74 7.41 11.95
N GLU A 158 -10.88 7.25 10.64
CA GLU A 158 -11.66 6.21 9.96
C GLU A 158 -10.76 5.43 9.02
N LYS A 159 -11.14 4.19 8.72
CA LYS A 159 -10.36 3.35 7.82
C LYS A 159 -10.42 3.96 6.42
N MET A 160 -9.26 4.20 5.82
CA MET A 160 -9.14 4.70 4.46
C MET A 160 -8.70 3.57 3.54
N ILE A 161 -9.40 3.38 2.42
CA ILE A 161 -9.12 2.32 1.45
C ILE A 161 -9.01 2.93 0.07
N GLY A 162 -7.88 2.68 -0.60
CA GLY A 162 -7.68 2.91 -2.01
C GLY A 162 -7.67 1.58 -2.76
N ILE A 163 -8.45 1.48 -3.83
CA ILE A 163 -8.45 0.34 -4.74
C ILE A 163 -8.23 0.80 -6.17
N ARG A 164 -7.61 -0.08 -6.96
CA ARG A 164 -7.56 0.04 -8.41
C ARG A 164 -8.64 -0.84 -9.03
N GLU A 165 -9.48 -0.24 -9.87
CA GLU A 165 -10.56 -0.95 -10.55
C GLU A 165 -10.75 -0.39 -11.98
N ALA A 166 -10.51 -1.22 -12.98
CA ALA A 166 -10.69 -0.90 -14.41
C ALA A 166 -10.04 0.43 -14.84
N GLY A 167 -8.73 0.60 -14.58
CA GLY A 167 -7.98 1.79 -14.99
C GLY A 167 -8.27 3.05 -14.17
N ARG A 168 -9.02 2.93 -13.06
CA ARG A 168 -9.37 4.02 -12.14
C ARG A 168 -8.89 3.72 -10.73
N VAL A 169 -8.52 4.77 -10.02
CA VAL A 169 -8.24 4.72 -8.58
C VAL A 169 -9.46 5.26 -7.84
N ILE A 170 -9.96 4.49 -6.88
CA ILE A 170 -11.11 4.84 -6.06
C ILE A 170 -10.66 4.83 -4.60
N VAL A 171 -10.90 5.93 -3.88
CA VAL A 171 -10.61 6.05 -2.46
C VAL A 171 -11.89 6.32 -1.69
N PHE A 172 -12.08 5.60 -0.59
CA PHE A 172 -13.25 5.75 0.29
C PHE A 172 -12.88 5.50 1.76
N ASN A 173 -13.67 6.09 2.66
CA ASN A 173 -13.62 5.84 4.09
C ASN A 173 -14.64 4.76 4.50
N LYS A 174 -14.34 4.00 5.55
CA LYS A 174 -15.22 2.97 6.12
C LYS A 174 -15.31 3.06 7.64
#